data_AF-A0A7U9SAY3-F1
#
_entry.id   AF-A0A7U9SAY3-F1
#
_cell.length_a   1.000
_cell.length_b   1.000
_cell.length_c   1.000
_cell.angle_alpha   90.00
_cell.angle_beta   90.00
_cell.angle_gamma   90.00
#
_symmetry.space_group_name_H-M   'P 1'
#
loop_
_entity.id
_entity.type
_entity.pdbx_description
1 polymer ?
#
loop_
_entity_poly.entity_id
_entity_poly.type
_entity_poly.pdbx_seq_one_letter_code
_entity_poly.pdbx_strand_id
1 'polypeptide(L)'
;MNAKTMEGLVGAKTNMDLLNSPFRVYKEARRRGDTATMDRAMGYVAEFSDKADEYKEAADRGMKEDAEEAREKAKSEREEAIQKRREEREKLEERIEESRNKNKETDIVEVSEEGRGLLKANGVADSNASDNINLDNTVSHSTKTGKEPVIYTKAGEVSQPEQTVNISISV
;
A
#
# COMPACT_ATOMS: atom_id res chain seq x y z
N MET A 1 24.66 -2.28 -1.22
CA MET A 1 25.46 -1.61 -0.19
C MET A 1 26.59 -0.90 -0.91
N ASN A 2 26.65 0.41 -0.76
CA ASN A 2 27.60 1.32 -1.39
C ASN A 2 29.02 1.03 -0.88
N ALA A 3 30.01 1.25 -1.73
CA ALA A 3 31.43 1.08 -1.39
C ALA A 3 31.84 1.95 -0.20
N LYS A 4 31.32 3.19 -0.12
CA LYS A 4 31.58 4.11 1.01
C LYS A 4 31.11 3.53 2.35
N THR A 5 29.96 2.86 2.35
CA THR A 5 29.41 2.18 3.54
C THR A 5 30.36 1.09 4.02
N MET A 6 30.85 0.26 3.10
CA MET A 6 31.74 -0.84 3.44
C MET A 6 33.10 -0.35 3.94
N GLU A 7 33.69 0.62 3.23
CA GLU A 7 34.98 1.20 3.61
C GLU A 7 34.91 1.89 4.97
N GLY A 8 33.87 2.69 5.21
CA GLY A 8 33.68 3.37 6.50
C GLY A 8 33.51 2.39 7.66
N LEU A 9 32.74 1.31 7.49
CA LEU A 9 32.57 0.31 8.54
C LEU A 9 33.88 -0.42 8.86
N VAL A 10 34.65 -0.79 7.83
CA VAL A 10 35.94 -1.47 8.00
C VAL A 10 36.97 -0.53 8.62
N GLY A 11 37.06 0.70 8.12
CA GLY A 11 37.98 1.73 8.63
C GLY A 11 37.69 2.12 10.08
N ALA A 12 36.42 2.28 10.45
CA ALA A 12 36.04 2.57 11.83
C ALA A 12 36.43 1.43 12.77
N LYS A 13 36.16 0.18 12.36
CA LYS A 13 36.50 -1.01 13.15
C LYS A 13 38.00 -1.13 13.38
N THR A 14 38.81 -1.01 12.32
CA THR A 14 40.26 -1.16 12.45
C THR A 14 40.87 -0.09 13.35
N ASN A 15 40.41 1.17 13.25
CA ASN A 15 40.89 2.25 14.11
C ASN A 15 40.45 2.05 15.57
N MET A 16 39.22 1.57 15.82
CA MET A 16 38.79 1.20 17.17
C MET A 16 39.62 0.05 17.76
N ASP A 17 39.95 -0.97 16.96
CA ASP A 17 40.78 -2.08 17.41
C ASP A 17 42.21 -1.60 17.75
N LEU A 18 42.73 -0.61 17.01
CA LEU A 18 44.04 0.00 17.24
C LEU A 18 44.14 0.78 18.57
N LEU A 19 43.01 1.23 19.15
CA LEU A 19 43.01 1.90 20.46
C LEU A 19 43.48 1.00 21.61
N ASN A 20 43.37 -0.32 21.46
CA ASN A 20 43.77 -1.26 22.52
C ASN A 20 45.26 -1.16 22.86
N SER A 21 46.12 -0.92 21.87
CA SER A 21 47.57 -0.82 22.03
C SER A 21 47.99 0.38 22.90
N PRO A 22 47.64 1.64 22.57
CA PRO A 22 47.98 2.77 23.41
C PRO A 22 47.31 2.72 24.79
N PHE A 23 46.10 2.13 24.93
CA PHE A 23 45.52 1.93 26.27
C PHE A 23 46.34 0.98 27.15
N ARG A 24 46.96 -0.06 26.58
CA ARG A 24 47.88 -0.94 27.33
C ARG A 24 49.12 -0.19 27.77
N VAL A 25 49.75 0.56 26.85
CA VAL A 25 50.93 1.38 27.14
C VAL A 25 50.63 2.42 28.22
N TYR A 26 49.49 3.10 28.13
CA TYR A 26 49.05 4.06 29.15
C TYR A 26 48.92 3.41 30.53
N LYS A 27 48.31 2.23 30.62
CA LYS A 27 48.16 1.49 31.89
C LYS A 27 49.52 1.09 32.49
N GLU A 28 50.49 0.72 31.66
CA GLU A 28 51.85 0.41 32.11
C GLU A 28 52.61 1.66 32.57
N ALA A 29 52.55 2.73 31.79
CA ALA A 29 53.18 4.01 32.13
C ALA A 29 52.62 4.58 33.43
N ARG A 30 51.30 4.49 33.62
CA ARG A 30 50.63 4.90 34.86
C ARG A 30 51.12 4.14 36.09
N ARG A 31 51.43 2.83 35.96
CA ARG A 31 52.00 2.05 37.08
C ARG A 31 53.43 2.47 37.42
N ARG A 32 54.20 2.94 36.43
CA ARG A 32 55.57 3.42 36.60
C ARG A 32 55.64 4.90 37.01
N GLY A 33 54.53 5.63 36.95
CA GLY A 33 54.50 7.07 37.17
C GLY A 33 55.11 7.89 36.02
N ASP A 34 55.27 7.29 34.83
CA ASP A 34 55.84 7.96 33.66
C ASP A 34 54.75 8.76 32.93
N THR A 35 54.62 10.04 33.28
CA THR A 35 53.61 10.93 32.71
C THR A 35 53.87 11.26 31.24
N ALA A 36 55.13 11.31 30.80
CA ALA A 36 55.47 11.61 29.42
C ALA A 36 54.98 10.52 28.46
N THR A 37 55.15 9.24 28.85
CA THR A 37 54.65 8.10 28.08
C THR A 37 53.12 8.02 28.14
N MET A 38 52.49 8.41 29.26
CA MET A 38 51.03 8.50 29.36
C MET A 38 50.45 9.49 28.36
N ASP A 39 50.99 10.71 28.31
CA ASP A 39 50.48 11.77 27.43
C ASP A 39 50.66 11.39 25.96
N ARG A 40 51.81 10.80 25.60
CA ARG A 40 52.05 10.30 24.25
C ARG A 40 51.05 9.19 23.87
N ALA A 41 50.77 8.25 24.78
CA ALA A 41 49.81 7.18 24.52
C ALA A 41 48.39 7.74 24.32
N MET A 42 47.99 8.75 25.09
CA MET A 42 46.70 9.43 24.92
C MET A 42 46.63 10.22 23.61
N GLY A 43 47.75 10.79 23.15
CA GLY A 43 47.83 11.41 21.82
C GLY A 43 47.47 10.43 20.69
N TYR A 44 48.03 9.21 20.72
CA TYR A 44 47.67 8.18 19.75
C TYR A 44 46.21 7.73 19.87
N VAL A 45 45.66 7.67 21.09
CA VAL A 45 44.23 7.38 21.29
C VAL A 45 43.37 8.42 20.57
N ALA A 46 43.69 9.71 20.74
CA ALA A 46 42.95 10.79 20.08
C ALA A 46 43.01 10.67 18.55
N GLU A 47 44.19 10.43 17.98
CA GLU A 47 44.34 10.29 16.53
C GLU A 47 43.53 9.13 15.94
N PHE A 48 43.50 7.99 16.63
CA PHE A 48 42.74 6.83 16.18
C PHE A 48 41.23 6.97 16.44
N SER A 49 40.83 7.64 17.53
CA SER A 49 39.40 7.92 17.77
C SER A 49 38.85 8.87 16.71
N ASP A 50 39.59 9.93 16.39
CA ASP A 50 39.17 10.92 15.39
C ASP A 50 39.01 10.26 14.02
N LYS A 51 39.98 9.43 13.60
CA LYS A 51 39.87 8.65 12.37
C LYS A 51 38.71 7.66 12.38
N ALA A 52 38.48 6.99 13.51
CA ALA A 52 37.35 6.06 13.62
C ALA A 52 36.01 6.79 13.43
N ASP A 53 35.88 7.99 13.99
CA ASP A 53 34.70 8.83 13.84
C ASP A 53 34.54 9.33 12.40
N GLU A 54 35.62 9.76 11.73
CA GLU A 54 35.59 10.13 10.30
C GLU A 54 35.08 8.98 9.40
N TYR A 55 35.57 7.76 9.65
CA TYR A 55 35.12 6.59 8.90
C TYR A 55 33.68 6.21 9.22
N LYS A 56 33.24 6.39 10.46
CA LYS A 56 31.83 6.20 10.85
C LYS A 56 30.93 7.20 10.11
N GLU A 57 31.31 8.48 10.04
CA GLU A 57 30.56 9.47 9.29
C GLU A 57 30.53 9.17 7.78
N ALA A 58 31.62 8.64 7.22
CA ALA A 58 31.64 8.16 5.85
C ALA A 58 30.68 6.97 5.62
N ALA A 59 30.64 6.03 6.57
CA ALA A 59 29.70 4.92 6.52
C ALA A 59 28.24 5.38 6.63
N ASP A 60 27.94 6.28 7.57
CA ASP A 60 26.58 6.82 7.78
C ASP A 60 26.08 7.56 6.52
N ARG A 61 26.95 8.34 5.87
CA ARG A 61 26.65 8.96 4.58
C ARG A 61 26.36 7.92 3.49
N GLY A 62 27.21 6.90 3.37
CA GLY A 62 27.00 5.79 2.42
C GLY A 62 25.69 5.05 2.65
N MET A 63 25.32 4.79 3.91
CA MET A 63 24.05 4.14 4.26
C MET A 63 22.84 5.00 3.91
N LYS A 64 22.93 6.32 4.11
CA LYS A 64 21.87 7.25 3.72
C LYS A 64 21.67 7.25 2.20
N GLU A 65 22.76 7.30 1.44
CA GLU A 65 22.72 7.20 -0.03
C GLU A 65 22.07 5.87 -0.48
N ASP A 66 22.50 4.74 0.09
CA ASP A 66 21.92 3.41 -0.18
C ASP A 66 20.40 3.38 0.10
N ALA A 67 19.98 3.98 1.22
CA ALA A 67 18.58 4.01 1.64
C ALA A 67 17.72 4.88 0.72
N GLU A 68 18.25 6.01 0.26
CA GLU A 68 17.57 6.88 -0.71
C GLU A 68 17.44 6.18 -2.07
N GLU A 69 18.49 5.54 -2.58
CA GLU A 69 18.44 4.78 -3.83
C GLU A 69 17.43 3.63 -3.77
N ALA A 70 17.40 2.89 -2.65
CA ALA A 70 16.42 1.83 -2.44
C ALA A 70 14.98 2.35 -2.40
N ARG A 71 14.75 3.53 -1.80
CA ARG A 71 13.44 4.17 -1.79
C ARG A 71 13.00 4.61 -3.18
N GLU A 72 13.90 5.19 -3.98
CA GLU A 72 13.58 5.60 -5.34
C GLU A 72 13.25 4.39 -6.23
N LYS A 73 14.02 3.30 -6.15
CA LYS A 73 13.70 2.04 -6.86
C LYS A 73 12.34 1.48 -6.45
N ALA A 74 12.02 1.48 -5.15
CA ALA A 74 10.73 1.01 -4.67
C ALA A 74 9.56 1.90 -5.15
N LYS A 75 9.76 3.22 -5.26
CA LYS A 75 8.76 4.13 -5.82
C LYS A 75 8.56 3.88 -7.32
N SER A 76 9.63 3.74 -8.10
CA SER A 76 9.53 3.49 -9.53
C SER A 76 8.84 2.15 -9.80
N GLU A 77 9.19 1.09 -9.08
CA GLU A 77 8.53 -0.21 -9.19
C GLU A 77 7.04 -0.14 -8.84
N ARG A 78 6.68 0.65 -7.82
CA ARG A 78 5.29 0.89 -7.45
C ARG A 78 4.54 1.66 -8.54
N GLU A 79 5.15 2.67 -9.13
CA GLU A 79 4.56 3.45 -10.22
C GLU A 79 4.37 2.59 -11.47
N GLU A 80 5.36 1.79 -11.85
CA GLU A 80 5.25 0.83 -12.96
C GLU A 80 4.14 -0.19 -12.72
N ALA A 81 3.98 -0.69 -11.50
CA ALA A 81 2.89 -1.61 -11.15
C ALA A 81 1.52 -0.94 -11.25
N ILE A 82 1.41 0.34 -10.89
CA ILE A 82 0.17 1.12 -11.04
C ILE A 82 -0.12 1.38 -12.52
N GLN A 83 0.88 1.74 -13.32
CA GLN A 83 0.73 1.96 -14.76
C GLN A 83 0.28 0.68 -15.46
N LYS A 84 0.93 -0.46 -15.21
CA LYS A 84 0.50 -1.76 -15.76
C LYS A 84 -0.96 -2.08 -15.41
N ARG A 85 -1.38 -1.83 -14.17
CA ARG A 85 -2.78 -2.03 -13.75
C ARG A 85 -3.74 -1.07 -14.46
N ARG A 86 -3.33 0.17 -14.74
CA ARG A 86 -4.15 1.14 -15.50
C ARG A 86 -4.30 0.70 -16.94
N GLU A 87 -3.22 0.30 -17.60
CA GLU A 87 -3.24 -0.20 -18.97
C GLU A 87 -4.09 -1.47 -19.11
N GLU A 88 -4.00 -2.39 -18.14
CA GLU A 88 -4.86 -3.59 -18.11
C GLU A 88 -6.34 -3.24 -17.99
N ARG A 89 -6.69 -2.26 -17.15
CA ARG A 89 -8.06 -1.78 -17.01
C ARG A 89 -8.56 -1.13 -18.29
N GLU A 90 -7.76 -0.27 -18.91
CA GLU A 90 -8.11 0.41 -20.17
C GLU A 90 -8.37 -0.61 -21.29
N LYS A 91 -7.49 -1.61 -21.46
CA LYS A 91 -7.70 -2.70 -22.45
C LYS A 91 -8.95 -3.51 -22.19
N LEU A 92 -9.29 -3.73 -20.91
CA LEU A 92 -10.48 -4.48 -20.52
C LEU A 92 -11.75 -3.67 -20.76
N GLU A 93 -11.70 -2.36 -20.52
CA GLU A 93 -12.77 -1.41 -20.78
C GLU A 93 -13.00 -1.22 -22.30
N GLU A 94 -11.94 -1.12 -23.09
CA GLU A 94 -12.01 -1.11 -24.56
C GLU A 94 -12.67 -2.39 -25.09
N ARG A 95 -12.31 -3.56 -24.56
CA ARG A 95 -12.95 -4.84 -24.93
C ARG A 95 -14.43 -4.88 -24.54
N ILE A 96 -14.80 -4.35 -23.38
CA ILE A 96 -16.20 -4.28 -22.95
C ILE A 96 -16.97 -3.33 -23.86
N GLU A 97 -16.44 -2.15 -24.18
CA GLU A 97 -17.09 -1.17 -25.05
C GLU A 97 -17.20 -1.70 -26.49
N GLU A 98 -16.19 -2.39 -27.00
CA GLU A 98 -16.27 -3.12 -28.27
C GLU A 98 -17.35 -4.19 -28.24
N SER A 99 -17.45 -4.97 -27.15
CA SER A 99 -18.50 -5.99 -26.99
C SER A 99 -19.90 -5.38 -26.88
N ARG A 100 -20.06 -4.23 -26.20
CA ARG A 100 -21.32 -3.47 -26.17
C ARG A 100 -21.67 -2.96 -27.55
N ASN A 101 -20.70 -2.44 -28.31
CA ASN A 101 -20.93 -1.97 -29.68
C ASN A 101 -21.33 -3.12 -30.62
N LYS A 102 -20.77 -4.32 -30.46
CA LYS A 102 -21.20 -5.52 -31.20
C LYS A 102 -22.59 -6.01 -30.76
N ASN A 103 -22.90 -5.92 -29.46
CA ASN A 103 -24.20 -6.26 -28.89
C ASN A 103 -25.24 -5.12 -28.96
N LYS A 104 -24.97 -4.03 -29.70
CA LYS A 104 -25.98 -3.00 -30.05
C LYS A 104 -27.02 -3.52 -31.05
N GLU A 105 -26.82 -4.72 -31.59
CA GLU A 105 -27.92 -5.54 -32.09
C GLU A 105 -28.76 -5.97 -30.87
N THR A 106 -29.64 -5.05 -30.46
CA THR A 106 -30.61 -5.25 -29.39
C THR A 106 -31.34 -6.57 -29.61
N ASP A 107 -31.41 -7.40 -28.58
CA ASP A 107 -32.35 -8.53 -28.52
C ASP A 107 -33.77 -7.94 -28.45
N ILE A 108 -34.33 -7.59 -29.61
CA ILE A 108 -35.67 -7.04 -29.74
C ILE A 108 -36.62 -8.22 -29.54
N VAL A 109 -37.17 -8.33 -28.34
CA VAL A 109 -38.25 -9.27 -28.08
C VAL A 109 -39.52 -8.71 -28.72
N GLU A 110 -39.90 -9.23 -29.89
CA GLU A 110 -41.18 -8.90 -30.53
C GLU A 110 -42.32 -9.59 -29.77
N VAL A 111 -43.22 -8.79 -29.19
CA VAL A 111 -44.43 -9.29 -28.55
C VAL A 111 -45.45 -9.65 -29.63
N SER A 112 -45.83 -10.93 -29.68
CA SER A 112 -46.89 -11.43 -30.57
C SER A 112 -48.20 -10.62 -30.43
N GLU A 113 -48.94 -10.49 -31.53
CA GLU A 113 -50.15 -9.65 -31.64
C GLU A 113 -51.22 -10.00 -30.60
N GLU A 114 -51.38 -11.29 -30.28
CA GLU A 114 -52.28 -11.78 -29.23
C GLU A 114 -51.83 -11.33 -27.81
N GLY A 115 -50.52 -11.29 -27.57
CA GLY A 115 -49.94 -10.84 -26.30
C GLY A 115 -50.11 -9.34 -26.07
N ARG A 116 -50.08 -8.53 -27.14
CA ARG A 116 -50.43 -7.10 -27.09
C ARG A 116 -51.90 -6.86 -26.73
N GLY A 117 -52.80 -7.72 -27.19
CA GLY A 117 -54.23 -7.67 -26.85
C GLY A 117 -54.50 -7.91 -25.36
N LEU A 118 -53.82 -8.90 -24.76
CA LEU A 118 -53.92 -9.20 -23.32
C LEU A 118 -53.37 -8.08 -22.42
N LEU A 119 -52.31 -7.39 -22.83
CA LEU A 119 -51.78 -6.23 -22.11
C LEU A 119 -52.76 -5.04 -22.10
N LYS A 120 -53.46 -4.81 -23.22
CA LYS A 120 -54.51 -3.79 -23.32
C LYS A 120 -55.76 -4.16 -22.50
N ALA A 121 -56.13 -5.43 -22.46
CA ALA A 121 -57.28 -5.92 -21.69
C ALA A 121 -57.07 -5.82 -20.17
N ASN A 122 -55.82 -5.90 -19.69
CA ASN A 122 -55.45 -5.75 -18.28
C ASN A 122 -55.13 -4.30 -17.86
N GLY A 123 -55.41 -3.29 -18.71
CA GLY A 123 -55.40 -1.88 -18.32
C GLY A 123 -54.03 -1.21 -18.23
N VAL A 124 -52.98 -1.75 -18.86
CA VAL A 124 -51.70 -1.04 -19.00
C VAL A 124 -51.58 -0.56 -20.44
N ALA A 125 -52.23 0.56 -20.74
CA ALA A 125 -52.15 1.22 -22.03
C ALA A 125 -51.33 2.52 -21.93
N ASP A 126 -50.29 2.57 -22.76
CA ASP A 126 -49.63 3.73 -23.37
C ASP A 126 -49.10 4.86 -22.46
N SER A 127 -47.78 4.97 -22.41
CA SER A 127 -47.10 6.27 -22.28
C SER A 127 -45.93 6.36 -23.25
N ASN A 128 -46.24 6.49 -24.55
CA ASN A 128 -45.44 7.32 -25.44
C ASN A 128 -46.11 8.70 -25.50
N ALA A 129 -45.82 9.54 -24.51
CA ALA A 129 -45.97 10.97 -24.61
C ALA A 129 -44.62 11.56 -24.19
N SER A 130 -43.95 12.16 -25.15
CA SER A 130 -42.78 12.99 -24.96
C SER A 130 -43.04 14.10 -23.93
N ASP A 131 -41.97 14.39 -23.19
CA ASP A 131 -41.70 15.60 -22.44
C ASP A 131 -42.23 15.74 -21.00
N ASN A 132 -41.25 15.98 -20.12
CA ASN A 132 -41.30 16.45 -18.73
C ASN A 132 -41.56 15.40 -17.64
N ILE A 133 -40.49 14.69 -17.28
CA ILE A 133 -40.34 14.15 -15.92
C ILE A 133 -40.13 15.35 -15.00
N ASN A 134 -41.18 15.77 -14.28
CA ASN A 134 -41.01 16.45 -13.01
C ASN A 134 -41.64 15.59 -11.90
N LEU A 135 -40.70 15.04 -11.15
CA LEU A 135 -40.78 14.33 -9.88
C LEU A 135 -41.71 15.04 -8.88
N ASP A 136 -42.88 14.48 -8.61
CA ASP A 136 -43.42 14.35 -7.24
C ASP A 136 -44.74 13.55 -7.25
N ASN A 137 -44.68 12.25 -6.93
CA ASN A 137 -45.70 11.60 -6.11
C ASN A 137 -45.36 10.13 -5.89
N THR A 138 -44.95 9.84 -4.66
CA THR A 138 -45.50 8.77 -3.82
C THR A 138 -46.26 7.65 -4.55
N VAL A 139 -45.54 6.60 -4.92
CA VAL A 139 -46.14 5.25 -4.96
C VAL A 139 -45.40 4.43 -3.92
N SER A 140 -46.03 4.36 -2.75
CA SER A 140 -45.75 3.39 -1.72
C SER A 140 -45.68 1.99 -2.33
N HIS A 141 -44.48 1.49 -2.56
CA HIS A 141 -44.27 0.10 -2.90
C HIS A 141 -44.59 -0.71 -1.65
N SER A 142 -45.80 -1.27 -1.60
CA SER A 142 -46.18 -2.22 -0.56
C SER A 142 -45.36 -3.50 -0.74
N THR A 143 -44.18 -3.56 -0.14
CA THR A 143 -43.40 -4.78 0.08
C THR A 143 -44.09 -5.63 1.15
N LYS A 144 -45.30 -6.10 0.88
CA LYS A 144 -45.92 -7.19 1.65
C LYS A 144 -45.55 -8.53 1.04
N THR A 145 -44.30 -8.92 1.21
CA THR A 145 -43.92 -10.22 1.78
C THR A 145 -42.54 -10.03 2.42
N GLY A 146 -42.51 -9.79 3.73
CA GLY A 146 -41.28 -9.64 4.50
C GLY A 146 -40.54 -10.96 4.60
N LYS A 147 -39.72 -11.29 3.60
CA LYS A 147 -38.73 -12.35 3.70
C LYS A 147 -37.37 -11.70 3.71
N GLU A 148 -36.72 -11.73 4.87
CA GLU A 148 -35.34 -11.30 5.02
C GLU A 148 -34.43 -12.13 4.10
N PRO A 149 -33.36 -11.54 3.53
CA PRO A 149 -32.42 -12.28 2.72
C PRO A 149 -31.74 -13.38 3.55
N VAL A 150 -31.92 -14.64 3.15
CA VAL A 150 -31.35 -15.80 3.83
C VAL A 150 -30.01 -16.17 3.20
N ILE A 151 -28.97 -16.34 4.04
CA ILE A 151 -27.63 -16.74 3.60
C ILE A 151 -27.49 -18.26 3.81
N TYR A 152 -27.03 -18.97 2.78
CA TYR A 152 -26.84 -20.43 2.81
C TYR A 152 -25.36 -20.80 2.96
N THR A 153 -25.06 -21.81 3.77
CA THR A 153 -23.72 -22.38 3.88
C THR A 153 -23.45 -23.37 2.73
N LYS A 154 -22.18 -23.76 2.52
CA LYS A 154 -21.79 -24.70 1.45
C LYS A 154 -22.46 -26.08 1.55
N ALA A 155 -23.04 -26.41 2.71
CA ALA A 155 -23.79 -27.65 2.95
C ALA A 155 -25.32 -27.49 2.75
N GLY A 156 -25.81 -26.29 2.40
CA GLY A 156 -27.22 -26.02 2.16
C GLY A 156 -28.03 -25.64 3.41
N GLU A 157 -27.36 -25.39 4.54
CA GLU A 157 -28.02 -24.98 5.79
C GLU A 157 -28.21 -23.44 5.83
N VAL A 158 -29.33 -23.02 6.44
CA VAL A 158 -29.71 -21.61 6.60
C VAL A 158 -28.90 -20.97 7.75
N SER A 159 -28.09 -19.96 7.43
CA SER A 159 -27.33 -19.18 8.41
C SER A 159 -28.05 -17.85 8.69
N GLN A 160 -28.64 -17.70 9.87
CA GLN A 160 -29.16 -16.41 10.34
C GLN A 160 -27.99 -15.53 10.81
N PRO A 161 -27.94 -14.23 10.47
CA PRO A 161 -26.96 -13.32 11.04
C PRO A 161 -27.36 -12.95 12.47
N GLU A 162 -26.59 -13.37 13.47
CA GLU A 162 -26.74 -12.87 14.84
C GLU A 162 -26.48 -11.35 14.87
N GLN A 163 -27.43 -10.61 15.41
CA GLN A 163 -27.44 -9.15 15.38
C GLN A 163 -26.73 -8.55 16.60
N THR A 164 -25.91 -7.53 16.31
CA THR A 164 -25.48 -6.39 17.14
C THR A 164 -24.27 -6.58 18.08
N VAL A 165 -23.12 -6.07 17.64
CA VAL A 165 -22.12 -5.47 18.54
C VAL A 165 -22.38 -3.97 18.54
N ASN A 166 -22.93 -3.44 19.63
CA ASN A 166 -23.16 -2.00 19.81
C ASN A 166 -21.81 -1.32 20.10
N ILE A 167 -21.30 -0.52 19.16
CA ILE A 167 -20.13 0.34 19.39
C ILE A 167 -20.64 1.78 19.52
N SER A 168 -20.70 2.26 20.76
CA SER A 168 -21.01 3.66 21.09
C SER A 168 -19.75 4.52 21.00
N ILE A 169 -19.76 5.53 20.12
CA ILE A 169 -18.71 6.57 20.02
C ILE A 169 -19.30 7.84 20.65
N SER A 170 -18.67 8.36 21.70
CA SER A 170 -18.99 9.68 22.29
C SER A 170 -18.22 10.78 21.55
N VAL A 171 -18.90 11.89 21.28
CA VAL A 171 -18.35 13.14 20.70
C VAL A 171 -17.62 13.94 21.77
#